data_AF-A0A349J6Y9-F1
#
_entry.id   AF-A0A349J6Y9-F1
#
_cell.length_a   1.000
_cell.length_b   1.000
_cell.length_c   1.000
_cell.angle_alpha   90.00
_cell.angle_beta   90.00
_cell.angle_gamma   90.00
#
_symmetry.space_group_name_H-M   'P 1'
#
loop_
_entity.id
_entity.type
_entity.pdbx_description
1 polymer ?
#
loop_
_entity_poly.entity_id
_entity_poly.type
_entity_poly.pdbx_seq_one_letter_code
_entity_poly.pdbx_strand_id
1 'polypeptide(L)'
;MSGLVKDRLANDQTWMTFTSDQRKWVCPWCLASIARRPQRSWEDSIGAHIEGCKHYGGGRFAPQPPASVLAQLSFENMVSRAETDAAWAVFDSQGAWVCPACLDRVPDARLVANQRSSLTFRGMALHLQRCPAYGAGTLNAAPVVRAAKDRPSGGGNSRSSSATMVPVRTPVGGVPIQGTGVRTPSGNAIVGARVAMPLPTARISSGQTPPRANPAGPPPIAMPLTGTPPVAQPIAMPAAKATPPQAMPAMMPVTGTQLRTRRFITPAPLEPVAAAATPPSEAEPGFTWMDAADEAAGVVKADHPDAHLERSDLLRARDLQQKLLADAPRIPGYTFATRYEPCDHVSGDFFSFIQLLDGRIAFAIGDVSGHGMQAGLVMSMAKKTLEIYGELIGDPAEVLAKVNDALAGDLGGKMFVSMTYAILSPAEREIRWVRAGHNPTLMVNQHSGEVSEIRPPGMVVGMKGGQTFRDSLKVETTRLRSGDTFLLYTDGITEMSNAQGEEFEAERLREIVARCAAGGPEELLTQIMDRVRHFRGTKPVGDDVTLLALAVE
;
A
#
# COMPACT_ATOMS: atom_id res chain seq x y z
N MET A 1 28.45 24.60 12.15
CA MET A 1 28.97 23.25 12.49
C MET A 1 30.23 22.79 11.73
N SER A 2 30.66 23.43 10.62
CA SER A 2 31.67 22.91 9.66
C SER A 2 32.89 22.15 10.27
N GLY A 3 33.56 22.68 11.28
CA GLY A 3 34.71 22.02 11.93
C GLY A 3 34.41 20.67 12.60
N LEU A 4 33.24 20.52 13.24
CA LEU A 4 32.79 19.25 13.83
C LEU A 4 32.50 18.20 12.75
N VAL A 5 31.89 18.63 11.65
CA VAL A 5 31.59 17.76 10.51
C VAL A 5 32.87 17.29 9.84
N LYS A 6 33.89 18.16 9.74
CA LYS A 6 35.22 17.81 9.20
C LYS A 6 35.92 16.73 10.03
N ASP A 7 35.93 16.87 11.35
CA ASP A 7 36.47 15.87 12.28
C ASP A 7 35.73 14.52 12.14
N ARG A 8 34.40 14.55 12.13
CA ARG A 8 33.57 13.34 11.99
C ARG A 8 33.77 12.64 10.63
N LEU A 9 33.86 13.37 9.54
CA LEU A 9 34.16 12.79 8.22
C LEU A 9 35.57 12.18 8.13
N ALA A 10 36.52 12.61 8.96
CA ALA A 10 37.85 12.00 9.04
C ALA A 10 37.88 10.75 9.94
N ASN A 11 37.14 10.76 11.05
CA ASN A 11 37.34 9.84 12.18
C ASN A 11 36.16 8.89 12.48
N ASP A 12 34.99 9.10 11.87
CA ASP A 12 33.75 8.37 12.21
C ASP A 12 33.11 7.77 10.95
N GLN A 13 33.27 6.45 10.76
CA GLN A 13 32.75 5.70 9.60
C GLN A 13 31.23 5.84 9.43
N THR A 14 30.49 6.16 10.49
CA THR A 14 29.05 6.43 10.41
C THR A 14 28.74 7.57 9.45
N TRP A 15 29.65 8.54 9.29
CA TRP A 15 29.47 9.72 8.43
C TRP A 15 29.94 9.50 6.99
N MET A 16 30.58 8.37 6.66
CA MET A 16 31.17 8.11 5.34
C MET A 16 30.15 7.58 4.31
N THR A 17 28.91 8.08 4.41
CA THR A 17 27.72 7.64 3.67
C THR A 17 27.53 8.42 2.36
N PHE A 18 28.53 8.36 1.48
CA PHE A 18 28.49 8.97 0.15
C PHE A 18 28.03 8.02 -0.94
N THR A 19 27.35 8.55 -1.96
CA THR A 19 27.14 7.84 -3.23
C THR A 19 28.47 7.51 -3.92
N SER A 20 28.50 6.47 -4.76
CA SER A 20 29.70 5.99 -5.45
C SER A 20 30.30 7.00 -6.45
N ASP A 21 29.51 7.99 -6.85
CA ASP A 21 29.92 9.14 -7.67
C ASP A 21 30.31 10.38 -6.86
N GLN A 22 30.23 10.29 -5.52
CA GLN A 22 30.46 11.35 -4.54
C GLN A 22 29.65 12.64 -4.78
N ARG A 23 28.46 12.55 -5.40
CA ARG A 23 27.56 13.71 -5.62
C ARG A 23 26.57 13.95 -4.49
N LYS A 24 26.15 12.91 -3.76
CA LYS A 24 25.20 12.97 -2.65
C LYS A 24 25.79 12.32 -1.39
N TRP A 25 25.42 12.86 -0.24
CA TRP A 25 25.68 12.30 1.09
C TRP A 25 24.34 11.93 1.73
N VAL A 26 24.19 10.69 2.17
CA VAL A 26 22.97 10.18 2.81
C VAL A 26 23.09 10.36 4.31
N CYS A 27 22.17 11.08 4.94
CA CYS A 27 22.19 11.29 6.38
C CYS A 27 21.99 9.97 7.14
N PRO A 28 22.94 9.54 8.00
CA PRO A 28 22.84 8.27 8.73
C PRO A 28 21.65 8.17 9.68
N TRP A 29 21.06 9.29 10.10
CA TRP A 29 19.98 9.33 11.09
C TRP A 29 18.57 9.43 10.51
N CYS A 30 18.41 10.08 9.35
CA CYS A 30 17.09 10.31 8.72
C CYS A 30 17.03 9.93 7.23
N LEU A 31 18.10 9.33 6.67
CA LEU A 31 18.22 8.90 5.27
C LEU A 31 18.07 10.02 4.21
N ALA A 32 17.88 11.27 4.63
CA ALA A 32 17.81 12.43 3.74
C ALA A 32 19.09 12.56 2.91
N SER A 33 18.93 12.69 1.59
CA SER A 33 20.03 12.65 0.63
C SER A 33 20.43 14.06 0.20
N ILE A 34 21.61 14.49 0.65
CA ILE A 34 22.11 15.87 0.56
C ILE A 34 23.08 16.00 -0.61
N ALA A 35 22.72 16.77 -1.63
CA ALA A 35 23.63 17.15 -2.70
C ALA A 35 24.53 18.32 -2.25
N ARG A 36 25.83 18.26 -2.61
CA ARG A 36 26.77 19.38 -2.37
C ARG A 36 26.35 20.60 -3.20
N ARG A 37 26.20 21.77 -2.57
CA ARG A 37 25.86 23.01 -3.29
C ARG A 37 27.08 23.50 -4.12
N PRO A 38 26.89 24.05 -5.33
CA PRO A 38 28.00 24.39 -6.24
C PRO A 38 29.09 25.33 -5.68
N GLN A 39 28.78 26.11 -4.64
CA GLN A 39 29.68 27.07 -3.99
C GLN A 39 29.93 26.79 -2.50
N ARG A 40 29.68 25.55 -2.03
CA ARG A 40 29.96 25.14 -0.63
C ARG A 40 30.83 23.90 -0.55
N SER A 41 31.47 23.73 0.60
CA SER A 41 32.16 22.49 0.94
C SER A 41 31.15 21.37 1.26
N TRP A 42 31.66 20.15 1.49
CA TRP A 42 30.82 19.06 1.99
C TRP A 42 30.43 19.30 3.45
N GLU A 43 31.38 19.78 4.26
CA GLU A 43 31.24 20.08 5.68
C GLU A 43 30.17 21.15 5.95
N ASP A 44 30.07 22.17 5.09
CA ASP A 44 29.04 23.21 5.16
C ASP A 44 27.66 22.73 4.67
N SER A 45 27.64 21.82 3.69
CA SER A 45 26.40 21.26 3.13
C SER A 45 25.76 20.26 4.09
N ILE A 46 26.58 19.40 4.70
CA ILE A 46 26.20 18.43 5.72
C ILE A 46 25.90 19.15 7.04
N GLY A 47 26.72 20.12 7.44
CA GLY A 47 26.51 20.92 8.66
C GLY A 47 25.16 21.63 8.67
N ALA A 48 24.78 22.28 7.56
CA ALA A 48 23.49 22.95 7.43
C ALA A 48 22.28 21.98 7.45
N HIS A 49 22.46 20.71 7.08
CA HIS A 49 21.43 19.69 7.28
C HIS A 49 21.39 19.22 8.75
N ILE A 50 22.55 18.91 9.33
CA ILE A 50 22.70 18.40 10.69
C ILE A 50 22.16 19.37 11.74
N GLU A 51 22.36 20.68 11.55
CA GLU A 51 21.81 21.75 12.40
C GLU A 51 20.26 21.76 12.43
N GLY A 52 19.60 21.26 11.38
CA GLY A 52 18.14 21.09 11.31
C GLY A 52 17.64 19.64 11.47
N CYS A 53 18.54 18.66 11.67
CA CYS A 53 18.18 17.25 11.64
C CYS A 53 17.58 16.78 12.97
N LYS A 54 16.24 16.72 13.04
CA LYS A 54 15.48 16.22 14.20
C LYS A 54 16.00 14.88 14.73
N HIS A 55 16.38 13.97 13.83
CA HIS A 55 16.84 12.62 14.16
C HIS A 55 18.33 12.55 14.53
N TYR A 56 19.12 13.60 14.35
CA TYR A 56 20.48 13.66 14.88
C TYR A 56 20.49 14.13 16.34
N GLY A 57 19.70 15.16 16.66
CA GLY A 57 19.50 15.63 18.04
C GLY A 57 20.75 16.12 18.78
N GLY A 58 21.88 16.31 18.10
CA GLY A 58 23.20 16.56 18.70
C GLY A 58 23.99 15.29 19.04
N GLY A 59 23.73 14.17 18.34
CA GLY A 59 24.32 12.85 18.64
C GLY A 59 23.61 12.07 19.74
N ARG A 60 22.40 12.49 20.14
CA ARG A 60 21.60 11.83 21.20
C ARG A 60 20.80 10.62 20.72
N PHE A 61 20.65 10.44 19.42
CA PHE A 61 19.94 9.31 18.81
C PHE A 61 20.93 8.41 18.06
N ALA A 62 20.65 7.10 18.06
CA ALA A 62 21.40 6.15 17.26
C ALA A 62 21.22 6.43 15.75
N PRO A 63 22.24 6.17 14.92
CA PRO A 63 22.06 6.13 13.47
C PRO A 63 21.13 4.98 13.07
N GLN A 64 20.57 5.05 11.86
CA GLN A 64 19.75 4.00 11.28
C GLN A 64 20.55 2.70 11.10
N PRO A 65 19.90 1.53 11.08
CA PRO A 65 20.57 0.25 10.81
C PRO A 65 21.39 0.31 9.50
N PRO A 66 22.61 -0.26 9.45
CA PRO A 66 23.47 -0.19 8.26
C PRO A 66 22.79 -0.68 6.97
N ALA A 67 21.88 -1.65 7.07
CA ALA A 67 21.08 -2.13 5.94
C ALA A 67 20.20 -1.02 5.33
N SER A 68 19.56 -0.19 6.15
CA SER A 68 18.71 0.93 5.69
C SER A 68 19.54 2.02 5.00
N VAL A 69 20.71 2.32 5.56
CA VAL A 69 21.67 3.28 4.97
C VAL A 69 22.21 2.77 3.63
N LEU A 70 22.60 1.48 3.55
CA LEU A 70 23.04 0.84 2.31
C LEU A 70 21.93 0.75 1.26
N ALA A 71 20.67 0.55 1.66
CA ALA A 71 19.53 0.56 0.76
C ALA A 71 19.32 1.96 0.14
N GLN A 72 19.33 3.02 0.96
CA GLN A 72 19.21 4.40 0.47
C GLN A 72 20.39 4.79 -0.43
N LEU A 73 21.62 4.41 -0.07
CA LEU A 73 22.80 4.61 -0.93
C LEU A 73 22.66 3.88 -2.26
N SER A 74 22.14 2.64 -2.25
CA SER A 74 21.89 1.86 -3.47
C SER A 74 20.83 2.51 -4.37
N PHE A 75 19.78 3.09 -3.79
CA PHE A 75 18.77 3.87 -4.51
C PHE A 75 19.37 5.15 -5.14
N GLU A 76 20.10 5.95 -4.37
CA GLU A 76 20.68 7.20 -4.88
C GLU A 76 21.75 6.98 -5.96
N ASN A 77 22.55 5.91 -5.83
CA ASN A 77 23.46 5.45 -6.89
C ASN A 77 22.71 5.09 -8.18
N MET A 78 21.49 4.55 -8.08
CA MET A 78 20.64 4.17 -9.21
C MET A 78 20.02 5.37 -9.91
N VAL A 79 19.55 6.34 -9.13
CA VAL A 79 19.05 7.64 -9.62
C VAL A 79 20.15 8.36 -10.39
N SER A 80 21.35 8.52 -9.80
CA SER A 80 22.48 9.18 -10.47
C SER A 80 22.91 8.46 -11.75
N ARG A 81 22.94 7.12 -11.76
CA ARG A 81 23.22 6.36 -13.00
C ARG A 81 22.18 6.60 -14.08
N ALA A 82 20.89 6.67 -13.75
CA ALA A 82 19.86 7.01 -14.74
C ALA A 82 19.94 8.46 -15.25
N GLU A 83 20.41 9.39 -14.42
CA GLU A 83 20.64 10.80 -14.79
C GLU A 83 21.90 10.97 -15.67
N THR A 84 22.93 10.13 -15.48
CA THR A 84 24.26 10.32 -16.09
C THR A 84 24.62 9.34 -17.20
N ASP A 85 24.12 8.10 -17.16
CA ASP A 85 24.38 7.06 -18.16
C ASP A 85 23.18 6.87 -19.09
N ALA A 86 23.38 7.18 -20.37
CA ALA A 86 22.39 7.02 -21.42
C ALA A 86 21.93 5.56 -21.65
N ALA A 87 22.62 4.55 -21.10
CA ALA A 87 22.19 3.16 -21.08
C ALA A 87 21.08 2.89 -20.05
N TRP A 88 21.14 3.56 -18.88
CA TRP A 88 20.13 3.47 -17.83
C TRP A 88 18.89 4.33 -18.14
N ALA A 89 18.98 5.22 -19.13
CA ALA A 89 17.91 6.08 -19.59
C ALA A 89 16.98 5.47 -20.67
N VAL A 90 17.09 4.16 -20.97
CA VAL A 90 16.33 3.52 -22.06
C VAL A 90 15.02 2.91 -21.55
N PHE A 91 13.91 3.31 -22.19
CA PHE A 91 12.56 2.81 -21.95
C PHE A 91 11.94 2.39 -23.29
N ASP A 92 11.05 1.39 -23.29
CA ASP A 92 10.39 0.86 -24.49
C ASP A 92 9.27 1.76 -25.04
N SER A 93 8.56 1.30 -26.06
CA SER A 93 7.41 2.01 -26.66
C SER A 93 6.17 2.03 -25.76
N GLN A 94 6.11 1.21 -24.72
CA GLN A 94 5.07 1.22 -23.68
C GLN A 94 5.50 1.98 -22.41
N GLY A 95 6.74 2.44 -22.34
CA GLY A 95 7.33 3.18 -21.23
C GLY A 95 7.95 2.30 -20.14
N ALA A 96 8.13 0.99 -20.36
CA ALA A 96 8.82 0.09 -19.44
C ALA A 96 10.35 0.20 -19.61
N TRP A 97 11.10 0.19 -18.51
CA TRP A 97 12.57 0.29 -18.56
C TRP A 97 13.21 -0.93 -19.24
N VAL A 98 14.34 -0.71 -19.92
CA VAL A 98 15.17 -1.77 -20.50
C VAL A 98 16.43 -1.90 -19.64
N CYS A 99 16.62 -3.05 -19.01
CA CYS A 99 17.76 -3.27 -18.12
C CYS A 99 19.09 -3.27 -18.90
N PRO A 100 20.06 -2.40 -18.58
CA PRO A 100 21.33 -2.34 -19.31
C PRO A 100 22.22 -3.58 -19.08
N ALA A 101 21.90 -4.44 -18.12
CA ALA A 101 22.66 -5.66 -17.84
C ALA A 101 22.20 -6.87 -18.67
N CYS A 102 20.95 -7.28 -18.54
CA CYS A 102 20.39 -8.44 -19.26
C CYS A 102 19.68 -8.10 -20.58
N LEU A 103 19.43 -6.82 -20.86
CA LEU A 103 18.68 -6.31 -22.03
C LEU A 103 17.17 -6.64 -22.02
N ASP A 104 16.64 -7.21 -20.94
CA ASP A 104 15.21 -7.45 -20.76
C ASP A 104 14.43 -6.15 -20.48
N ARG A 105 13.15 -6.14 -20.88
CA ARG A 105 12.18 -5.13 -20.45
C ARG A 105 11.66 -5.45 -19.06
N VAL A 106 11.48 -4.43 -18.23
CA VAL A 106 11.07 -4.54 -16.82
C VAL A 106 9.73 -3.81 -16.64
N PRO A 107 8.57 -4.52 -16.69
CA PRO A 107 7.25 -3.88 -16.64
C PRO A 107 6.99 -3.07 -15.36
N ASP A 108 7.50 -3.54 -14.21
CA ASP A 108 7.38 -2.84 -12.91
C ASP A 108 8.19 -1.53 -12.86
N ALA A 109 9.13 -1.32 -13.78
CA ALA A 109 10.00 -0.15 -13.86
C ALA A 109 9.50 0.84 -14.94
N ARG A 110 8.23 1.23 -14.85
CA ARG A 110 7.56 2.05 -15.87
C ARG A 110 7.70 3.56 -15.62
N LEU A 111 7.73 4.34 -16.69
CA LEU A 111 7.49 5.79 -16.64
C LEU A 111 6.04 6.08 -16.25
N VAL A 112 5.84 7.10 -15.43
CA VAL A 112 4.52 7.64 -15.04
C VAL A 112 4.40 9.05 -15.60
N ALA A 113 3.32 9.35 -16.34
CA ALA A 113 3.16 10.62 -17.07
C ALA A 113 4.38 11.01 -17.95
N ASN A 114 5.03 10.00 -18.57
CA ASN A 114 6.29 10.12 -19.33
C ASN A 114 7.50 10.65 -18.51
N GLN A 115 7.44 10.60 -17.19
CA GLN A 115 8.51 10.95 -16.26
C GLN A 115 8.96 9.73 -15.44
N ARG A 116 10.15 9.82 -14.85
CA ARG A 116 10.67 8.81 -13.91
C ARG A 116 10.23 9.18 -12.50
N SER A 117 9.52 8.30 -11.83
CA SER A 117 9.09 8.46 -10.44
C SER A 117 9.87 7.54 -9.51
N SER A 118 9.67 7.68 -8.20
CA SER A 118 10.17 6.74 -7.19
C SER A 118 9.80 5.28 -7.51
N LEU A 119 8.60 5.04 -8.04
CA LEU A 119 8.13 3.76 -8.58
C LEU A 119 9.03 3.23 -9.70
N THR A 120 9.38 4.07 -10.69
CA THR A 120 10.29 3.69 -11.79
C THR A 120 11.62 3.18 -11.24
N PHE A 121 12.24 3.92 -10.31
CA PHE A 121 13.51 3.54 -9.68
C PHE A 121 13.39 2.32 -8.77
N ARG A 122 12.26 2.14 -8.07
CA ARG A 122 11.99 0.94 -7.27
C ARG A 122 11.87 -0.32 -8.14
N GLY A 123 11.19 -0.24 -9.28
CA GLY A 123 11.10 -1.33 -10.26
C GLY A 123 12.49 -1.70 -10.81
N MET A 124 13.32 -0.71 -11.15
CA MET A 124 14.71 -0.92 -11.55
C MET A 124 15.48 -1.68 -10.45
N ALA A 125 15.35 -1.26 -9.19
CA ALA A 125 16.05 -1.86 -8.06
C ALA A 125 15.63 -3.31 -7.78
N LEU A 126 14.33 -3.60 -7.76
CA LEU A 126 13.79 -4.94 -7.55
C LEU A 126 14.21 -5.93 -8.66
N HIS A 127 14.30 -5.45 -9.91
CA HIS A 127 14.86 -6.24 -10.99
C HIS A 127 16.38 -6.48 -10.80
N LEU A 128 17.15 -5.43 -10.49
CA LEU A 128 18.62 -5.54 -10.39
C LEU A 128 19.08 -6.44 -9.23
N GLN A 129 18.32 -6.52 -8.13
CA GLN A 129 18.54 -7.50 -7.05
C GLN A 129 18.40 -8.96 -7.52
N ARG A 130 17.68 -9.21 -8.62
CA ARG A 130 17.35 -10.54 -9.15
C ARG A 130 17.99 -10.81 -10.52
N CYS A 131 18.72 -9.83 -11.09
CA CYS A 131 19.27 -9.88 -12.44
C CYS A 131 20.64 -10.58 -12.46
N PRO A 132 20.77 -11.80 -13.05
CA PRO A 132 22.03 -12.55 -12.99
C PRO A 132 23.17 -11.85 -13.77
N ALA A 133 22.84 -11.18 -14.87
CA ALA A 133 23.80 -10.41 -15.66
C ALA A 133 24.37 -9.23 -14.86
N TYR A 134 23.55 -8.54 -14.08
CA TYR A 134 24.00 -7.43 -13.24
C TYR A 134 24.83 -7.92 -12.05
N GLY A 135 24.44 -9.03 -11.41
CA GLY A 135 25.24 -9.69 -10.37
C GLY A 135 26.60 -10.17 -10.87
N ALA A 136 26.71 -10.55 -12.15
CA ALA A 136 27.97 -10.85 -12.83
C ALA A 136 28.75 -9.61 -13.31
N GLY A 137 28.31 -8.39 -12.98
CA GLY A 137 28.96 -7.14 -13.38
C GLY A 137 28.79 -6.74 -14.85
N THR A 138 27.90 -7.40 -15.60
CA THR A 138 27.67 -7.10 -17.03
C THR A 138 26.84 -5.82 -17.17
N LEU A 139 27.35 -4.86 -17.97
CA LEU A 139 26.62 -3.66 -18.38
C LEU A 139 26.89 -3.38 -19.87
N ASN A 140 25.82 -3.10 -20.61
CA ASN A 140 25.86 -2.83 -22.05
C ASN A 140 25.79 -1.31 -22.33
N ALA A 141 26.55 -0.84 -23.31
CA ALA A 141 26.52 0.56 -23.72
C ALA A 141 25.16 0.94 -24.35
N ALA A 142 24.78 2.22 -24.21
CA ALA A 142 23.47 2.75 -24.61
C ALA A 142 22.97 2.34 -26.03
N PRO A 143 23.80 2.27 -27.09
CA PRO A 143 23.35 1.81 -28.41
C PRO A 143 22.83 0.36 -28.40
N VAL A 144 23.44 -0.53 -27.61
CA VAL A 144 23.04 -1.94 -27.49
C VAL A 144 21.70 -2.06 -26.76
N VAL A 145 21.52 -1.31 -25.68
CA VAL A 145 20.27 -1.27 -24.91
C VAL A 145 19.12 -0.71 -25.76
N ARG A 146 19.37 0.35 -26.53
CA ARG A 146 18.40 0.90 -27.50
C ARG A 146 18.07 -0.10 -28.62
N ALA A 147 19.02 -0.92 -29.05
CA ALA A 147 18.80 -1.99 -30.03
C ALA A 147 18.12 -3.25 -29.45
N ALA A 148 17.88 -3.32 -28.13
CA ALA A 148 17.07 -4.35 -27.47
C ALA A 148 15.63 -3.88 -27.20
N LYS A 149 15.46 -2.57 -26.93
CA LYS A 149 14.21 -1.85 -26.59
C LYS A 149 12.93 -2.47 -27.16
N ASP A 150 12.79 -2.52 -28.48
CA ASP A 150 11.54 -2.92 -29.16
C ASP A 150 11.62 -4.34 -29.78
N ARG A 151 12.49 -5.22 -29.27
CA ARG A 151 12.51 -6.63 -29.69
C ARG A 151 11.28 -7.39 -29.17
N PRO A 152 10.65 -8.26 -29.98
CA PRO A 152 9.56 -9.10 -29.51
C PRO A 152 10.00 -10.02 -28.36
N SER A 153 9.07 -10.31 -27.45
CA SER A 153 9.33 -11.07 -26.22
C SER A 153 9.63 -12.55 -26.54
N GLY A 154 10.89 -12.87 -26.81
CA GLY A 154 11.34 -14.24 -27.08
C GLY A 154 11.30 -15.12 -25.83
N GLY A 155 10.19 -15.81 -25.59
CA GLY A 155 10.10 -16.83 -24.55
C GLY A 155 11.05 -17.99 -24.86
N GLY A 156 12.12 -18.15 -24.08
CA GLY A 156 13.13 -19.17 -24.33
C GLY A 156 14.16 -19.32 -23.22
N ASN A 157 14.36 -20.56 -22.77
CA ASN A 157 15.31 -20.97 -21.74
C ASN A 157 16.72 -20.42 -21.90
N SER A 158 17.41 -20.33 -20.76
CA SER A 158 18.86 -20.19 -20.65
C SER A 158 19.64 -21.08 -21.64
N ARG A 159 20.29 -20.44 -22.61
CA ARG A 159 21.41 -21.02 -23.36
C ARG A 159 22.54 -20.02 -23.44
N SER A 160 23.64 -20.36 -22.77
CA SER A 160 24.91 -19.66 -22.92
C SER A 160 25.36 -19.70 -24.37
N SER A 161 25.75 -18.55 -24.91
CA SER A 161 26.40 -18.42 -26.21
C SER A 161 27.66 -17.60 -26.01
N SER A 162 28.81 -18.27 -25.91
CA SER A 162 30.09 -17.66 -25.60
C SER A 162 30.54 -16.73 -26.73
N ALA A 163 30.48 -15.42 -26.51
CA ALA A 163 31.10 -14.42 -27.38
C ALA A 163 32.56 -14.20 -26.95
N THR A 164 33.48 -14.16 -27.91
CA THR A 164 34.92 -14.11 -27.69
C THR A 164 35.37 -12.84 -26.97
N MET A 165 36.10 -12.98 -25.86
CA MET A 165 36.76 -11.84 -25.20
C MET A 165 37.88 -11.25 -26.07
N VAL A 166 37.83 -9.94 -26.30
CA VAL A 166 38.95 -9.14 -26.80
C VAL A 166 39.45 -8.25 -25.64
N PRO A 167 40.63 -8.51 -25.05
CA PRO A 167 41.08 -7.79 -23.88
C PRO A 167 41.69 -6.42 -24.24
N VAL A 168 40.94 -5.35 -24.02
CA VAL A 168 41.49 -3.98 -24.03
C VAL A 168 42.27 -3.74 -22.74
N ARG A 169 43.59 -3.49 -22.86
CA ARG A 169 44.44 -3.06 -21.74
C ARG A 169 44.69 -1.55 -21.80
N THR A 170 44.47 -0.86 -20.69
CA THR A 170 45.11 0.43 -20.35
C THR A 170 45.58 0.40 -18.88
N PRO A 171 46.69 1.09 -18.52
CA PRO A 171 47.42 0.78 -17.29
C PRO A 171 47.30 1.82 -16.17
N VAL A 172 47.30 1.32 -14.92
CA VAL A 172 47.69 2.01 -13.67
C VAL A 172 48.32 0.93 -12.78
N GLY A 173 49.39 1.11 -12.00
CA GLY A 173 50.27 2.28 -11.83
C GLY A 173 50.72 2.47 -10.37
N GLY A 174 51.74 1.73 -9.91
CA GLY A 174 52.47 1.93 -8.62
C GLY A 174 51.66 1.76 -7.32
N VAL A 175 52.16 1.33 -6.17
CA VAL A 175 53.53 1.31 -5.58
C VAL A 175 53.62 0.09 -4.61
N PRO A 176 54.81 -0.52 -4.33
CA PRO A 176 54.91 -1.83 -3.69
C PRO A 176 55.18 -1.82 -2.17
N ILE A 177 55.04 -3.00 -1.54
CA ILE A 177 55.60 -3.35 -0.22
C ILE A 177 56.42 -4.65 -0.37
N GLN A 178 57.52 -4.81 0.37
CA GLN A 178 58.51 -5.89 0.22
C GLN A 178 58.15 -7.17 1.02
N GLY A 179 58.62 -8.34 0.58
CA GLY A 179 58.40 -9.63 1.26
C GLY A 179 59.11 -10.84 0.63
N THR A 180 60.41 -10.99 0.92
CA THR A 180 61.33 -12.13 0.68
C THR A 180 60.74 -13.54 0.42
N GLY A 181 61.22 -14.32 -0.58
CA GLY A 181 60.64 -15.66 -0.87
C GLY A 181 61.39 -16.77 -1.66
N VAL A 182 62.59 -16.56 -2.23
CA VAL A 182 63.62 -17.59 -2.59
C VAL A 182 63.22 -18.89 -3.41
N ARG A 183 63.83 -19.02 -4.61
CA ARG A 183 64.17 -20.26 -5.42
C ARG A 183 63.10 -21.02 -6.25
N THR A 184 63.36 -21.01 -7.56
CA THR A 184 63.12 -22.07 -8.58
C THR A 184 64.36 -23.00 -8.67
N PRO A 185 64.57 -23.94 -9.64
CA PRO A 185 63.75 -24.48 -10.75
C PRO A 185 63.58 -26.02 -10.71
N SER A 186 62.74 -26.69 -11.52
CA SER A 186 62.91 -27.05 -12.96
C SER A 186 61.79 -28.07 -13.33
N GLY A 187 61.50 -28.47 -14.57
CA GLY A 187 61.98 -28.15 -15.92
C GLY A 187 61.24 -28.97 -17.00
N ASN A 188 61.59 -28.78 -18.29
CA ASN A 188 61.46 -29.61 -19.50
C ASN A 188 60.74 -31.01 -19.47
N ALA A 189 60.09 -31.51 -20.54
CA ALA A 189 59.73 -30.95 -21.88
C ALA A 189 58.92 -31.96 -22.78
N ILE A 190 58.48 -31.48 -23.96
CA ILE A 190 58.46 -32.17 -25.29
C ILE A 190 57.39 -33.24 -25.66
N VAL A 191 56.62 -32.94 -26.74
CA VAL A 191 56.12 -33.77 -27.90
C VAL A 191 55.36 -35.11 -27.62
N GLY A 192 54.34 -35.52 -28.38
CA GLY A 192 53.61 -34.95 -29.54
C GLY A 192 52.99 -36.03 -30.48
N ALA A 193 52.21 -35.61 -31.50
CA ALA A 193 51.42 -36.44 -32.45
C ALA A 193 50.24 -37.25 -31.82
N ARG A 194 49.00 -37.32 -32.34
CA ARG A 194 48.40 -37.56 -33.69
C ARG A 194 48.46 -39.02 -34.18
N VAL A 195 47.30 -39.71 -34.26
CA VAL A 195 46.65 -40.27 -35.49
C VAL A 195 45.52 -41.29 -35.18
N ALA A 196 44.40 -41.19 -35.92
CA ALA A 196 43.35 -42.18 -36.28
C ALA A 196 42.48 -42.96 -35.23
N MET A 197 41.24 -43.25 -35.67
CA MET A 197 40.27 -44.24 -35.15
C MET A 197 40.51 -45.63 -35.79
N PRO A 198 39.92 -46.75 -35.30
CA PRO A 198 38.51 -47.08 -35.63
C PRO A 198 37.69 -47.82 -34.53
N LEU A 199 36.38 -48.00 -34.80
CA LEU A 199 35.42 -48.88 -34.09
C LEU A 199 35.71 -50.38 -34.33
N PRO A 200 35.23 -51.28 -33.44
CA PRO A 200 34.15 -52.21 -33.86
C PRO A 200 33.11 -52.55 -32.75
N THR A 201 32.15 -53.45 -33.05
CA THR A 201 30.90 -53.70 -32.29
C THR A 201 30.65 -55.15 -31.83
N ALA A 202 30.00 -55.36 -30.68
CA ALA A 202 29.16 -56.53 -30.30
C ALA A 202 28.12 -56.13 -29.22
N ARG A 203 26.93 -56.71 -28.96
CA ARG A 203 26.14 -57.91 -29.38
C ARG A 203 26.14 -59.17 -28.46
N ILE A 204 24.96 -59.44 -27.85
CA ILE A 204 24.35 -60.75 -27.47
C ILE A 204 25.05 -61.45 -26.26
N SER A 205 24.42 -61.99 -25.20
CA SER A 205 23.26 -62.91 -24.99
C SER A 205 22.83 -62.91 -23.49
N SER A 206 21.83 -63.64 -22.94
CA SER A 206 20.41 -63.91 -23.30
C SER A 206 19.70 -64.79 -22.22
N GLY A 207 18.41 -64.57 -21.93
CA GLY A 207 17.50 -65.51 -21.21
C GLY A 207 17.28 -65.26 -19.70
N GLN A 208 16.20 -65.75 -19.05
CA GLN A 208 14.95 -66.33 -19.58
C GLN A 208 13.77 -66.20 -18.55
N THR A 209 12.54 -66.28 -19.08
CA THR A 209 11.20 -65.89 -18.55
C THR A 209 10.38 -67.00 -17.84
N PRO A 210 9.11 -66.77 -17.40
CA PRO A 210 8.45 -65.58 -16.80
C PRO A 210 7.97 -65.99 -15.37
N PRO A 211 6.69 -66.26 -14.99
CA PRO A 211 5.33 -65.66 -15.25
C PRO A 211 5.06 -64.51 -14.24
N ARG A 212 3.87 -63.94 -13.92
CA ARG A 212 2.44 -63.83 -14.37
C ARG A 212 1.91 -62.50 -13.72
N ALA A 213 0.78 -61.85 -14.01
CA ALA A 213 -0.35 -62.05 -14.91
C ALA A 213 -0.85 -60.67 -15.45
N ASN A 214 -2.14 -60.33 -15.30
CA ASN A 214 -2.79 -59.03 -15.64
C ASN A 214 -4.17 -58.95 -14.89
N PRO A 215 -5.02 -57.87 -14.90
CA PRO A 215 -5.36 -57.01 -16.07
C PRO A 215 -5.66 -55.50 -15.86
N ALA A 216 -5.71 -54.81 -17.00
CA ALA A 216 -6.61 -53.70 -17.40
C ALA A 216 -6.49 -52.27 -16.82
N GLY A 217 -6.13 -51.35 -17.73
CA GLY A 217 -6.53 -49.92 -17.74
C GLY A 217 -6.64 -49.45 -19.21
N PRO A 218 -7.61 -48.60 -19.60
CA PRO A 218 -7.89 -48.28 -21.01
C PRO A 218 -6.99 -47.18 -21.62
N PRO A 219 -6.80 -47.17 -22.96
CA PRO A 219 -6.04 -46.15 -23.68
C PRO A 219 -6.81 -44.83 -23.92
N PRO A 220 -6.15 -43.72 -24.29
CA PRO A 220 -6.77 -42.41 -24.48
C PRO A 220 -7.68 -42.34 -25.73
N ILE A 221 -8.72 -41.49 -25.64
CA ILE A 221 -9.68 -41.23 -26.72
C ILE A 221 -9.13 -40.15 -27.66
N ALA A 222 -9.24 -40.38 -28.97
CA ALA A 222 -8.88 -39.40 -30.00
C ALA A 222 -10.03 -38.40 -30.25
N MET A 223 -9.69 -37.12 -30.48
CA MET A 223 -10.65 -36.11 -30.92
C MET A 223 -10.82 -36.14 -32.45
N PRO A 224 -12.05 -36.22 -32.99
CA PRO A 224 -12.28 -36.08 -34.43
C PRO A 224 -12.28 -34.61 -34.86
N LEU A 225 -11.71 -34.35 -36.03
CA LEU A 225 -11.93 -33.10 -36.78
C LEU A 225 -13.23 -33.22 -37.59
N THR A 226 -14.19 -32.32 -37.37
CA THR A 226 -15.10 -31.68 -38.37
C THR A 226 -16.23 -30.95 -37.64
N GLY A 227 -16.62 -29.77 -38.14
CA GLY A 227 -17.70 -28.94 -37.58
C GLY A 227 -17.50 -27.46 -37.91
N THR A 228 -18.06 -27.01 -39.04
CA THR A 228 -18.01 -25.60 -39.47
C THR A 228 -18.88 -24.72 -38.57
N PRO A 229 -18.44 -23.50 -38.19
CA PRO A 229 -19.27 -22.59 -37.40
C PRO A 229 -20.43 -22.02 -38.24
N PRO A 230 -21.61 -21.80 -37.64
CA PRO A 230 -22.70 -21.08 -38.31
C PRO A 230 -22.36 -19.59 -38.44
N VAL A 231 -22.70 -19.00 -39.59
CA VAL A 231 -22.54 -17.57 -39.85
C VAL A 231 -23.63 -16.78 -39.15
N ALA A 232 -23.26 -15.93 -38.20
CA ALA A 232 -24.16 -14.94 -37.60
C ALA A 232 -24.23 -13.69 -38.49
N GLN A 233 -25.36 -13.46 -39.17
CA GLN A 233 -25.69 -12.19 -39.81
C GLN A 233 -26.50 -11.29 -38.84
N PRO A 234 -26.44 -9.95 -39.00
CA PRO A 234 -26.98 -9.02 -38.00
C PRO A 234 -28.51 -8.92 -38.04
N ILE A 235 -29.12 -8.72 -36.86
CA ILE A 235 -30.54 -8.38 -36.71
C ILE A 235 -30.64 -6.99 -36.05
N ALA A 236 -31.62 -6.20 -36.48
CA ALA A 236 -31.62 -4.75 -36.36
C ALA A 236 -32.05 -4.18 -35.00
N MET A 237 -31.61 -2.95 -34.71
CA MET A 237 -32.19 -2.10 -33.68
C MET A 237 -33.61 -1.63 -34.08
N PRO A 238 -34.58 -1.59 -33.16
CA PRO A 238 -35.83 -0.87 -33.38
C PRO A 238 -35.60 0.65 -33.22
N ALA A 239 -35.99 1.44 -34.22
CA ALA A 239 -35.89 2.90 -34.16
C ALA A 239 -37.10 3.52 -33.41
N ALA A 240 -36.83 4.24 -32.32
CA ALA A 240 -37.81 5.12 -31.68
C ALA A 240 -37.83 6.50 -32.37
N LYS A 241 -39.01 7.10 -32.56
CA LYS A 241 -39.19 8.34 -33.33
C LYS A 241 -38.84 9.59 -32.50
N ALA A 242 -38.22 10.56 -33.14
CA ALA A 242 -37.97 11.89 -32.56
C ALA A 242 -39.19 12.82 -32.71
N THR A 243 -39.34 13.73 -31.74
CA THR A 243 -40.33 14.82 -31.71
C THR A 243 -39.57 16.11 -31.30
N PRO A 244 -39.82 17.27 -31.94
CA PRO A 244 -38.97 18.46 -31.82
C PRO A 244 -39.08 19.20 -30.46
N PRO A 245 -38.08 20.04 -30.11
CA PRO A 245 -38.00 20.69 -28.80
C PRO A 245 -38.96 21.88 -28.65
N GLN A 246 -39.33 22.18 -27.40
CA GLN A 246 -39.96 23.45 -27.01
C GLN A 246 -38.98 24.33 -26.23
N ALA A 247 -39.15 25.65 -26.35
CA ALA A 247 -38.15 26.65 -25.94
C ALA A 247 -38.31 27.14 -24.49
N MET A 248 -37.24 27.72 -23.95
CA MET A 248 -37.26 28.46 -22.68
C MET A 248 -37.99 29.81 -22.82
N PRO A 249 -38.77 30.26 -21.81
CA PRO A 249 -39.10 31.66 -21.62
C PRO A 249 -38.05 32.37 -20.74
N ALA A 250 -37.88 33.69 -20.95
CA ALA A 250 -36.97 34.54 -20.17
C ALA A 250 -37.71 35.34 -19.07
N MET A 251 -36.95 35.99 -18.18
CA MET A 251 -37.44 36.86 -17.10
C MET A 251 -38.03 38.18 -17.61
N MET A 252 -39.04 38.74 -16.92
CA MET A 252 -39.37 40.18 -16.73
C MET A 252 -40.49 40.29 -15.63
N PRO A 253 -40.85 41.47 -15.06
CA PRO A 253 -41.06 41.58 -13.61
C PRO A 253 -42.46 41.98 -13.08
N VAL A 254 -42.64 41.73 -11.78
CA VAL A 254 -43.39 42.48 -10.74
C VAL A 254 -44.60 43.35 -11.14
N THR A 255 -45.79 43.04 -10.60
CA THR A 255 -46.73 44.01 -9.97
C THR A 255 -47.93 43.31 -9.30
N GLY A 256 -48.66 44.02 -8.42
CA GLY A 256 -50.14 43.86 -8.37
C GLY A 256 -50.77 42.94 -7.31
N THR A 257 -50.67 43.33 -6.04
CA THR A 257 -51.56 43.00 -4.90
C THR A 257 -53.00 42.52 -5.21
N GLN A 258 -53.43 41.38 -4.63
CA GLN A 258 -54.68 41.31 -3.82
C GLN A 258 -54.78 40.04 -2.96
N LEU A 259 -55.47 40.13 -1.82
CA LEU A 259 -55.62 39.03 -0.85
C LEU A 259 -56.87 38.17 -1.12
N ARG A 260 -56.78 36.86 -0.86
CA ARG A 260 -57.90 36.11 -0.28
C ARG A 260 -57.43 34.95 0.60
N THR A 261 -58.06 34.82 1.77
CA THR A 261 -57.65 33.93 2.85
C THR A 261 -58.17 32.50 2.70
N ARG A 262 -57.32 31.50 2.99
CA ARG A 262 -57.76 30.19 3.52
C ARG A 262 -56.81 29.75 4.64
N ARG A 263 -57.30 28.85 5.50
CA ARG A 263 -56.75 28.56 6.83
C ARG A 263 -55.45 27.76 6.76
N PHE A 264 -54.48 28.15 7.59
CA PHE A 264 -53.40 27.26 8.04
C PHE A 264 -53.95 26.27 9.08
N ILE A 265 -53.32 25.10 9.18
CA ILE A 265 -53.46 24.18 10.31
C ILE A 265 -52.12 24.19 11.05
N THR A 266 -52.15 24.54 12.35
CA THR A 266 -50.98 24.60 13.21
C THR A 266 -50.82 23.31 14.01
N PRO A 267 -49.61 22.69 14.02
CA PRO A 267 -49.24 21.77 15.10
C PRO A 267 -49.23 22.52 16.45
N ALA A 268 -49.48 21.80 17.55
CA ALA A 268 -49.47 22.40 18.89
C ALA A 268 -48.04 22.58 19.44
N PRO A 269 -47.79 23.62 20.27
CA PRO A 269 -46.54 23.73 21.01
C PRO A 269 -46.52 22.72 22.17
N LEU A 270 -45.34 22.19 22.48
CA LEU A 270 -45.06 21.51 23.75
C LEU A 270 -44.45 22.51 24.74
N GLU A 271 -44.78 22.37 26.02
CA GLU A 271 -44.43 23.35 27.06
C GLU A 271 -42.95 23.25 27.50
N PRO A 272 -42.33 24.37 27.93
CA PRO A 272 -40.93 24.39 28.36
C PRO A 272 -40.74 23.86 29.78
N VAL A 273 -40.02 22.74 29.94
CA VAL A 273 -39.54 22.29 31.25
C VAL A 273 -38.28 23.06 31.61
N ALA A 274 -38.39 23.96 32.60
CA ALA A 274 -37.26 24.70 33.15
C ALA A 274 -36.75 24.05 34.43
N ALA A 275 -35.53 23.53 34.41
CA ALA A 275 -34.76 23.13 35.58
C ALA A 275 -33.28 23.49 35.36
N ALA A 276 -32.61 24.05 36.37
CA ALA A 276 -31.25 24.56 36.23
C ALA A 276 -30.21 23.46 36.43
N ALA A 277 -29.16 23.47 35.60
CA ALA A 277 -27.91 22.77 35.84
C ALA A 277 -26.74 23.72 35.54
N THR A 278 -25.81 23.84 36.50
CA THR A 278 -24.56 24.60 36.37
C THR A 278 -23.68 23.96 35.28
N PRO A 279 -22.95 24.71 34.44
CA PRO A 279 -22.01 24.12 33.50
C PRO A 279 -20.92 23.32 34.25
N PRO A 280 -20.61 22.07 33.84
CA PRO A 280 -19.47 21.35 34.38
C PRO A 280 -18.18 22.05 33.96
N SER A 281 -17.32 22.34 34.93
CA SER A 281 -15.98 22.87 34.72
C SER A 281 -14.98 21.76 34.38
N GLU A 282 -14.09 22.05 33.43
CA GLU A 282 -12.86 21.30 33.14
C GLU A 282 -13.05 19.87 32.58
N ALA A 283 -12.43 19.61 31.43
CA ALA A 283 -12.55 18.33 30.73
C ALA A 283 -11.46 17.36 31.20
N GLU A 284 -11.85 16.35 31.99
CA GLU A 284 -11.00 15.21 32.35
C GLU A 284 -10.62 14.39 31.09
N PRO A 285 -9.32 14.20 30.79
CA PRO A 285 -8.89 13.45 29.62
C PRO A 285 -8.77 11.95 29.90
N GLY A 286 -9.55 11.12 29.20
CA GLY A 286 -9.20 9.71 28.98
C GLY A 286 -10.13 8.64 29.56
N PHE A 287 -11.43 8.88 29.73
CA PHE A 287 -12.38 7.80 30.03
C PHE A 287 -12.54 6.87 28.83
N THR A 288 -12.24 5.58 28.98
CA THR A 288 -12.31 4.59 27.89
C THR A 288 -13.43 3.59 28.11
N TRP A 289 -13.94 3.00 27.02
CA TRP A 289 -15.13 2.13 27.07
C TRP A 289 -14.98 0.87 27.92
N MET A 290 -13.75 0.47 28.21
CA MET A 290 -13.44 -0.77 28.91
C MET A 290 -13.47 -0.64 30.43
N ASP A 291 -13.38 0.58 30.95
CA ASP A 291 -13.49 0.86 32.39
C ASP A 291 -14.87 0.43 32.93
N ALA A 292 -15.93 0.55 32.11
CA ALA A 292 -17.27 0.04 32.42
C ALA A 292 -17.50 -1.45 32.06
N ALA A 293 -16.62 -2.05 31.26
CA ALA A 293 -16.75 -3.44 30.81
C ALA A 293 -16.19 -4.43 31.84
N ASP A 294 -15.06 -4.12 32.48
CA ASP A 294 -14.51 -4.95 33.56
C ASP A 294 -15.39 -4.90 34.83
N GLU A 295 -16.08 -3.79 35.14
CA GLU A 295 -17.09 -3.77 36.21
C GLU A 295 -18.31 -4.66 35.91
N ALA A 296 -18.78 -4.68 34.66
CA ALA A 296 -19.93 -5.50 34.25
C ALA A 296 -19.63 -7.01 34.21
N ALA A 297 -18.35 -7.40 34.14
CA ALA A 297 -17.90 -8.80 34.13
C ALA A 297 -17.89 -9.47 35.53
N GLY A 298 -18.44 -8.82 36.55
CA GLY A 298 -18.47 -9.31 37.93
C GLY A 298 -19.18 -10.66 38.11
N VAL A 299 -18.44 -11.64 38.65
CA VAL A 299 -18.87 -12.98 39.11
C VAL A 299 -18.91 -14.10 38.04
N VAL A 300 -17.71 -14.60 37.70
CA VAL A 300 -17.49 -16.03 37.43
C VAL A 300 -16.37 -16.52 38.36
N LYS A 301 -16.63 -17.57 39.16
CA LYS A 301 -15.63 -18.16 40.07
C LYS A 301 -14.84 -19.26 39.37
N ALA A 302 -13.58 -18.99 39.02
CA ALA A 302 -12.60 -20.01 38.65
C ALA A 302 -11.16 -19.49 38.83
N ASP A 303 -10.62 -19.57 40.04
CA ASP A 303 -9.22 -19.23 40.35
C ASP A 303 -8.25 -20.29 39.77
N HIS A 304 -8.11 -20.35 38.45
CA HIS A 304 -7.05 -21.12 37.77
C HIS A 304 -5.91 -20.16 37.39
N PRO A 305 -4.64 -20.43 37.81
CA PRO A 305 -3.54 -19.51 37.56
C PRO A 305 -3.26 -19.29 36.07
N ASP A 306 -3.53 -20.30 35.24
CA ASP A 306 -3.32 -20.27 33.79
C ASP A 306 -4.28 -19.30 33.10
N ALA A 307 -5.55 -19.23 33.53
CA ALA A 307 -6.54 -18.30 32.98
C ALA A 307 -6.17 -16.82 33.25
N HIS A 308 -5.54 -16.54 34.39
CA HIS A 308 -4.94 -15.22 34.66
C HIS A 308 -3.74 -14.92 33.76
N LEU A 309 -2.96 -15.93 33.40
CA LEU A 309 -1.81 -15.78 32.50
C LEU A 309 -2.28 -15.52 31.05
N GLU A 310 -3.24 -16.32 30.56
CA GLU A 310 -3.87 -16.17 29.24
C GLU A 310 -4.54 -14.81 29.07
N ARG A 311 -5.34 -14.34 30.05
CA ARG A 311 -5.92 -12.99 30.03
C ARG A 311 -4.84 -11.90 30.05
N SER A 312 -3.71 -12.12 30.73
CA SER A 312 -2.59 -11.17 30.74
C SER A 312 -1.90 -11.07 29.38
N ASP A 313 -1.69 -12.19 28.67
CA ASP A 313 -1.09 -12.19 27.33
C ASP A 313 -2.04 -11.64 26.25
N LEU A 314 -3.34 -11.89 26.37
CA LEU A 314 -4.35 -11.26 25.52
C LEU A 314 -4.40 -9.73 25.71
N LEU A 315 -4.32 -9.23 26.95
CA LEU A 315 -4.21 -7.79 27.21
C LEU A 315 -2.91 -7.19 26.65
N ARG A 316 -1.77 -7.90 26.75
CA ARG A 316 -0.50 -7.49 26.10
C ARG A 316 -0.61 -7.44 24.57
N ALA A 317 -1.39 -8.35 23.97
CA ALA A 317 -1.67 -8.33 22.54
C ALA A 317 -2.53 -7.12 22.13
N ARG A 318 -3.55 -6.75 22.93
CA ARG A 318 -4.33 -5.51 22.74
C ARG A 318 -3.43 -4.27 22.79
N ASP A 319 -2.58 -4.23 23.81
CA ASP A 319 -1.61 -3.18 24.04
C ASP A 319 -0.61 -3.03 22.89
N LEU A 320 -0.31 -4.12 22.18
CA LEU A 320 0.51 -4.12 20.97
C LEU A 320 -0.29 -3.58 19.77
N GLN A 321 -1.50 -4.10 19.53
CA GLN A 321 -2.38 -3.65 18.43
C GLN A 321 -2.70 -2.16 18.52
N GLN A 322 -3.05 -1.65 19.70
CA GLN A 322 -3.33 -0.22 19.91
C GLN A 322 -2.09 0.64 19.60
N LYS A 323 -0.87 0.16 19.88
CA LYS A 323 0.39 0.82 19.51
C LYS A 323 0.79 0.65 18.04
N LEU A 324 0.06 -0.15 17.24
CA LEU A 324 0.20 -0.20 15.78
C LEU A 324 -0.66 0.86 15.07
N LEU A 325 -1.71 1.36 15.70
CA LEU A 325 -2.54 2.45 15.18
C LEU A 325 -1.74 3.76 15.22
N ALA A 326 -1.85 4.56 14.16
CA ALA A 326 -1.06 5.78 14.00
C ALA A 326 -1.88 7.02 14.36
N ASP A 327 -1.23 8.02 14.98
CA ASP A 327 -1.84 9.34 15.20
C ASP A 327 -2.31 9.97 13.89
N ALA A 328 -3.42 10.71 13.96
CA ALA A 328 -3.96 11.43 12.82
C ALA A 328 -2.98 12.52 12.30
N PRO A 329 -2.67 12.55 10.99
CA PRO A 329 -1.69 13.46 10.42
C PRO A 329 -2.21 14.90 10.38
N ARG A 330 -1.41 15.85 10.89
CA ARG A 330 -1.74 17.28 10.86
C ARG A 330 -1.44 17.87 9.47
N ILE A 331 -2.49 18.13 8.69
CA ILE A 331 -2.41 18.74 7.36
C ILE A 331 -3.15 20.08 7.40
N PRO A 332 -2.54 21.22 7.00
CA PRO A 332 -3.25 22.50 6.96
C PRO A 332 -4.48 22.46 6.04
N GLY A 333 -5.64 22.90 6.54
CA GLY A 333 -6.89 22.87 5.78
C GLY A 333 -7.65 21.54 5.83
N TYR A 334 -7.21 20.57 6.64
CA TYR A 334 -7.87 19.27 6.76
C TYR A 334 -7.83 18.77 8.21
N THR A 335 -9.00 18.36 8.72
CA THR A 335 -9.14 17.78 10.04
C THR A 335 -9.46 16.29 9.91
N PHE A 336 -8.72 15.44 10.62
CA PHE A 336 -9.03 14.02 10.77
C PHE A 336 -9.49 13.75 12.22
N ALA A 337 -10.43 12.82 12.38
CA ALA A 337 -10.79 12.22 13.67
C ALA A 337 -10.93 10.70 13.50
N THR A 338 -10.69 9.96 14.58
CA THR A 338 -10.90 8.51 14.62
C THR A 338 -11.55 8.05 15.92
N ARG A 339 -12.29 6.94 15.88
CA ARG A 339 -12.66 6.11 17.04
C ARG A 339 -12.28 4.67 16.73
N TYR A 340 -11.85 3.92 17.74
CA TYR A 340 -11.43 2.53 17.62
C TYR A 340 -11.66 1.84 18.96
N GLU A 341 -12.59 0.90 18.96
CA GLU A 341 -13.25 0.37 20.14
C GLU A 341 -13.45 -1.14 19.95
N PRO A 342 -12.44 -1.96 20.33
CA PRO A 342 -12.48 -3.39 20.09
C PRO A 342 -13.47 -4.09 21.03
N CYS A 343 -14.17 -5.12 20.54
CA CYS A 343 -15.18 -5.85 21.31
C CYS A 343 -14.56 -6.87 22.30
N ASP A 344 -13.40 -7.40 21.93
CA ASP A 344 -12.64 -8.43 22.66
C ASP A 344 -11.22 -7.89 22.99
N HIS A 345 -10.38 -8.72 23.61
CA HIS A 345 -8.98 -8.41 23.87
C HIS A 345 -8.14 -8.23 22.59
N VAL A 346 -8.57 -8.77 21.45
CA VAL A 346 -7.82 -8.72 20.18
C VAL A 346 -8.81 -8.53 19.03
N SER A 347 -8.57 -7.50 18.22
CA SER A 347 -9.54 -6.99 17.23
C SER A 347 -9.13 -7.29 15.78
N GLY A 348 -10.13 -7.56 14.93
CA GLY A 348 -9.98 -7.68 13.48
C GLY A 348 -9.93 -6.32 12.78
N ASP A 349 -10.60 -5.32 13.36
CA ASP A 349 -10.63 -3.94 12.87
C ASP A 349 -9.24 -3.28 12.87
N PHE A 350 -9.01 -2.39 11.91
CA PHE A 350 -7.91 -1.43 11.91
C PHE A 350 -8.20 -0.17 11.09
N PHE A 351 -7.51 0.90 11.44
CA PHE A 351 -7.28 2.04 10.55
C PHE A 351 -5.78 2.32 10.39
N SER A 352 -5.40 3.04 9.34
CA SER A 352 -4.00 3.45 9.16
C SER A 352 -3.87 4.80 8.45
N PHE A 353 -2.82 5.54 8.79
CA PHE A 353 -2.39 6.76 8.12
C PHE A 353 -0.97 6.55 7.59
N ILE A 354 -0.75 6.82 6.30
CA ILE A 354 0.47 6.46 5.58
C ILE A 354 0.96 7.68 4.81
N GLN A 355 2.19 8.12 5.04
CA GLN A 355 2.79 9.22 4.28
C GLN A 355 3.49 8.69 3.03
N LEU A 356 3.05 9.14 1.86
CA LEU A 356 3.61 8.71 0.58
C LEU A 356 4.93 9.43 0.29
N LEU A 357 5.80 8.78 -0.50
CA LEU A 357 7.08 9.34 -0.96
C LEU A 357 6.96 10.64 -1.79
N ASP A 358 5.76 10.97 -2.28
CA ASP A 358 5.47 12.23 -3.00
C ASP A 358 4.85 13.32 -2.11
N GLY A 359 4.73 13.09 -0.80
CA GLY A 359 4.20 14.03 0.18
C GLY A 359 2.68 14.00 0.34
N ARG A 360 1.95 13.22 -0.47
CA ARG A 360 0.53 12.92 -0.24
C ARG A 360 0.35 12.08 1.04
N ILE A 361 -0.86 12.09 1.57
CA ILE A 361 -1.25 11.25 2.70
C ILE A 361 -2.28 10.25 2.20
N ALA A 362 -2.02 8.97 2.45
CA ALA A 362 -3.03 7.94 2.34
C ALA A 362 -3.61 7.61 3.71
N PHE A 363 -4.87 7.18 3.72
CA PHE A 363 -5.57 6.70 4.89
C PHE A 363 -6.43 5.50 4.52
N ALA A 364 -6.69 4.63 5.50
CA ALA A 364 -7.46 3.43 5.29
C ALA A 364 -8.20 2.98 6.54
N ILE A 365 -9.24 2.20 6.31
CA ILE A 365 -9.95 1.39 7.29
C ILE A 365 -10.04 -0.05 6.74
N GLY A 366 -10.14 -1.03 7.62
CA GLY A 366 -10.57 -2.38 7.25
C GLY A 366 -10.97 -3.22 8.45
N ASP A 367 -11.81 -4.22 8.19
CA ASP A 367 -12.21 -5.28 9.12
C ASP A 367 -11.61 -6.62 8.63
N VAL A 368 -11.49 -7.58 9.54
CA VAL A 368 -11.14 -8.97 9.21
C VAL A 368 -12.28 -9.89 9.63
N SER A 369 -12.75 -10.73 8.71
CA SER A 369 -13.86 -11.65 8.94
C SER A 369 -13.64 -12.57 10.15
N GLY A 370 -14.45 -12.41 11.20
CA GLY A 370 -14.36 -13.14 12.47
C GLY A 370 -13.62 -12.35 13.55
N HIS A 371 -13.55 -12.88 14.77
CA HIS A 371 -13.11 -12.12 15.95
C HIS A 371 -11.92 -12.76 16.68
N GLY A 372 -11.34 -12.01 17.62
CA GLY A 372 -10.30 -12.50 18.52
C GLY A 372 -8.94 -12.74 17.84
N MET A 373 -8.15 -13.65 18.42
CA MET A 373 -6.72 -13.81 18.09
C MET A 373 -6.43 -14.12 16.61
N GLN A 374 -7.28 -14.88 15.91
CA GLN A 374 -7.07 -15.20 14.49
C GLN A 374 -7.28 -13.96 13.61
N ALA A 375 -8.34 -13.19 13.87
CA ALA A 375 -8.63 -11.95 13.19
C ALA A 375 -7.51 -10.91 13.43
N GLY A 376 -7.05 -10.74 14.68
CA GLY A 376 -6.00 -9.79 15.03
C GLY A 376 -4.61 -10.08 14.44
N LEU A 377 -4.29 -11.35 14.20
CA LEU A 377 -3.07 -11.73 13.47
C LEU A 377 -3.17 -11.33 11.99
N VAL A 378 -4.31 -11.61 11.35
CA VAL A 378 -4.58 -11.23 9.96
C VAL A 378 -4.67 -9.71 9.81
N MET A 379 -5.27 -9.00 10.77
CA MET A 379 -5.29 -7.54 10.87
C MET A 379 -3.87 -6.97 10.91
N SER A 380 -3.01 -7.53 11.75
CA SER A 380 -1.61 -7.12 11.88
C SER A 380 -0.84 -7.33 10.57
N MET A 381 -1.06 -8.47 9.89
CA MET A 381 -0.51 -8.74 8.55
C MET A 381 -1.05 -7.73 7.52
N ALA A 382 -2.37 -7.57 7.42
CA ALA A 382 -3.02 -6.69 6.45
C ALA A 382 -2.59 -5.23 6.61
N LYS A 383 -2.60 -4.70 7.84
CA LYS A 383 -2.16 -3.34 8.15
C LYS A 383 -0.71 -3.10 7.74
N LYS A 384 0.22 -4.00 8.09
CA LYS A 384 1.65 -3.84 7.74
C LYS A 384 1.90 -4.02 6.24
N THR A 385 1.21 -4.95 5.59
CA THR A 385 1.27 -5.11 4.13
C THR A 385 0.71 -3.88 3.40
N LEU A 386 -0.37 -3.28 3.92
CA LEU A 386 -0.98 -2.06 3.39
C LEU A 386 -0.07 -0.84 3.55
N GLU A 387 0.59 -0.68 4.70
CA GLU A 387 1.62 0.36 4.91
C GLU A 387 2.76 0.22 3.90
N ILE A 388 3.36 -0.98 3.80
CA ILE A 388 4.50 -1.26 2.91
C ILE A 388 4.17 -1.00 1.43
N TYR A 389 2.96 -1.32 0.98
CA TYR A 389 2.55 -1.01 -0.40
C TYR A 389 2.06 0.43 -0.58
N GLY A 390 1.40 1.01 0.42
CA GLY A 390 0.85 2.37 0.38
C GLY A 390 1.91 3.47 0.35
N GLU A 391 3.00 3.34 1.13
CA GLU A 391 4.15 4.25 1.06
C GLU A 391 4.76 4.30 -0.36
N LEU A 392 4.72 3.17 -1.07
CA LEU A 392 5.58 2.88 -2.21
C LEU A 392 4.81 2.81 -3.56
N ILE A 393 3.48 2.92 -3.56
CA ILE A 393 2.63 2.83 -4.75
C ILE A 393 1.57 3.95 -4.73
N GLY A 394 1.72 4.93 -5.63
CA GLY A 394 0.89 6.13 -5.69
C GLY A 394 -0.51 5.97 -6.31
N ASP A 395 -0.97 4.73 -6.56
CA ASP A 395 -2.29 4.40 -7.10
C ASP A 395 -3.05 3.42 -6.19
N PRO A 396 -4.30 3.71 -5.80
CA PRO A 396 -4.98 2.97 -4.76
C PRO A 396 -5.39 1.55 -5.17
N ALA A 397 -5.71 1.28 -6.44
CA ALA A 397 -6.09 -0.07 -6.87
C ALA A 397 -4.87 -1.00 -6.94
N GLU A 398 -3.71 -0.52 -7.40
CA GLU A 398 -2.49 -1.36 -7.38
C GLU A 398 -1.98 -1.60 -5.94
N VAL A 399 -2.17 -0.66 -5.00
CA VAL A 399 -1.92 -0.92 -3.57
C VAL A 399 -2.74 -2.11 -3.10
N LEU A 400 -4.08 -2.07 -3.22
CA LEU A 400 -4.92 -3.17 -2.75
C LEU A 400 -4.68 -4.46 -3.54
N ALA A 401 -4.36 -4.39 -4.83
CA ALA A 401 -3.99 -5.56 -5.59
C ALA A 401 -2.71 -6.23 -5.07
N LYS A 402 -1.67 -5.46 -4.68
CA LYS A 402 -0.46 -6.02 -4.04
C LYS A 402 -0.73 -6.54 -2.63
N VAL A 403 -1.61 -5.91 -1.85
CA VAL A 403 -2.05 -6.43 -0.54
C VAL A 403 -2.76 -7.78 -0.72
N ASN A 404 -3.66 -7.90 -1.69
CA ASN A 404 -4.35 -9.14 -1.97
C ASN A 404 -3.44 -10.23 -2.56
N ASP A 405 -2.54 -9.88 -3.49
CA ASP A 405 -1.56 -10.83 -4.05
C ASP A 405 -0.59 -11.35 -2.96
N ALA A 406 -0.40 -10.62 -1.85
CA ALA A 406 0.37 -11.07 -0.70
C ALA A 406 -0.45 -11.95 0.28
N LEU A 407 -1.72 -11.59 0.58
CA LEU A 407 -2.52 -12.26 1.61
C LEU A 407 -3.36 -13.44 1.12
N ALA A 408 -3.77 -13.48 -0.15
CA ALA A 408 -4.71 -14.49 -0.65
C ALA A 408 -4.15 -15.93 -0.65
N GLY A 409 -2.83 -16.10 -0.62
CA GLY A 409 -2.19 -17.41 -0.40
C GLY A 409 -2.36 -17.89 1.04
N ASP A 410 -2.06 -17.02 2.01
CA ASP A 410 -2.06 -17.35 3.44
C ASP A 410 -3.48 -17.51 4.01
N LEU A 411 -4.42 -16.67 3.58
CA LEU A 411 -5.82 -16.69 4.04
C LEU A 411 -6.64 -17.82 3.40
N GLY A 412 -6.20 -18.35 2.26
CA GLY A 412 -6.78 -19.53 1.60
C GLY A 412 -8.27 -19.45 1.28
N GLY A 413 -8.83 -18.23 1.17
CA GLY A 413 -10.26 -18.00 1.00
C GLY A 413 -11.16 -18.39 2.19
N LYS A 414 -10.58 -18.66 3.38
CA LYS A 414 -11.33 -18.98 4.61
C LYS A 414 -11.62 -17.76 5.47
N MET A 415 -10.64 -16.88 5.58
CA MET A 415 -10.79 -15.52 6.11
C MET A 415 -10.62 -14.53 4.95
N PHE A 416 -11.21 -13.36 5.11
CA PHE A 416 -11.07 -12.24 4.19
C PHE A 416 -10.95 -10.93 4.97
N VAL A 417 -10.48 -9.89 4.30
CA VAL A 417 -10.33 -8.56 4.87
C VAL A 417 -11.15 -7.60 4.02
N SER A 418 -12.17 -6.97 4.61
CA SER A 418 -12.87 -5.88 3.93
C SER A 418 -12.07 -4.60 4.20
N MET A 419 -11.81 -3.78 3.18
CA MET A 419 -11.08 -2.52 3.40
C MET A 419 -11.41 -1.42 2.39
N THR A 420 -11.24 -0.18 2.81
CA THR A 420 -11.24 1.01 1.93
C THR A 420 -9.91 1.73 2.07
N TYR A 421 -9.21 1.96 0.96
CA TYR A 421 -7.92 2.65 0.91
C TYR A 421 -8.03 3.91 0.04
N ALA A 422 -7.61 5.04 0.59
CA ALA A 422 -7.77 6.36 0.04
C ALA A 422 -6.44 7.13 0.03
N ILE A 423 -6.18 7.89 -1.04
CA ILE A 423 -5.05 8.81 -1.13
C ILE A 423 -5.60 10.23 -1.28
N LEU A 424 -5.37 11.06 -0.27
CA LEU A 424 -5.65 12.49 -0.30
C LEU A 424 -4.52 13.24 -1.03
N SER A 425 -4.91 14.11 -1.97
CA SER A 425 -4.06 15.15 -2.53
C SER A 425 -4.48 16.51 -1.94
N PRO A 426 -3.79 17.05 -0.91
CA PRO A 426 -4.18 18.30 -0.28
C PRO A 426 -4.20 19.50 -1.24
N ALA A 427 -3.31 19.49 -2.24
CA ALA A 427 -3.16 20.55 -3.25
C ALA A 427 -4.32 20.57 -4.26
N GLU A 428 -4.82 19.40 -4.68
CA GLU A 428 -5.91 19.28 -5.65
C GLU A 428 -7.30 19.30 -5.01
N ARG A 429 -7.38 19.31 -3.66
CA ARG A 429 -8.60 19.09 -2.86
C ARG A 429 -9.37 17.83 -3.30
N GLU A 430 -8.64 16.73 -3.50
CA GLU A 430 -9.15 15.51 -4.12
C GLU A 430 -8.68 14.23 -3.40
N ILE A 431 -9.59 13.29 -3.19
CA ILE A 431 -9.30 11.93 -2.72
C ILE A 431 -9.44 10.98 -3.91
N ARG A 432 -8.38 10.22 -4.22
CA ARG A 432 -8.45 9.04 -5.09
C ARG A 432 -8.49 7.79 -4.22
N TRP A 433 -9.54 6.98 -4.32
CA TRP A 433 -9.76 5.88 -3.39
C TRP A 433 -10.38 4.66 -4.05
N VAL A 434 -10.30 3.52 -3.36
CA VAL A 434 -10.83 2.23 -3.79
C VAL A 434 -11.41 1.49 -2.60
N ARG A 435 -12.45 0.69 -2.86
CA ARG A 435 -13.13 -0.17 -1.89
C ARG A 435 -12.89 -1.62 -2.29
N ALA A 436 -12.45 -2.46 -1.34
CA ALA A 436 -12.36 -3.90 -1.47
C ALA A 436 -13.38 -4.55 -0.51
N GLY A 437 -14.62 -4.72 -0.98
CA GLY A 437 -15.72 -5.35 -0.26
C GLY A 437 -16.35 -4.57 0.90
N HIS A 438 -15.60 -3.67 1.55
CA HIS A 438 -15.96 -2.92 2.77
C HIS A 438 -17.29 -2.16 2.76
N ASN A 439 -17.62 -1.53 3.88
CA ASN A 439 -18.76 -0.61 3.98
C ASN A 439 -18.68 0.57 2.99
N PRO A 440 -19.83 1.16 2.65
CA PRO A 440 -19.90 2.39 1.87
C PRO A 440 -19.20 3.55 2.57
N THR A 441 -18.68 4.49 1.79
CA THR A 441 -18.27 5.80 2.31
C THR A 441 -19.49 6.71 2.38
N LEU A 442 -19.66 7.42 3.50
CA LEU A 442 -20.61 8.52 3.59
C LEU A 442 -19.90 9.83 3.27
N MET A 443 -20.41 10.56 2.28
CA MET A 443 -19.91 11.87 1.87
C MET A 443 -20.98 12.94 2.10
N VAL A 444 -20.68 13.89 2.98
CA VAL A 444 -21.53 15.05 3.28
C VAL A 444 -21.06 16.24 2.47
N ASN A 445 -21.93 16.78 1.60
CA ASN A 445 -21.70 18.09 1.01
C ASN A 445 -22.33 19.17 1.88
N GLN A 446 -21.51 19.99 2.56
CA GLN A 446 -22.05 20.99 3.51
C GLN A 446 -22.81 22.14 2.82
N HIS A 447 -22.60 22.33 1.52
CA HIS A 447 -23.29 23.40 0.78
C HIS A 447 -24.74 23.04 0.40
N SER A 448 -25.04 21.76 0.17
CA SER A 448 -26.41 21.28 -0.07
C SER A 448 -27.06 20.64 1.16
N GLY A 449 -26.27 20.22 2.16
CA GLY A 449 -26.73 19.37 3.26
C GLY A 449 -26.96 17.91 2.84
N GLU A 450 -26.52 17.52 1.64
CA GLU A 450 -26.72 16.18 1.10
C GLU A 450 -25.73 15.19 1.71
N VAL A 451 -26.24 14.09 2.27
CA VAL A 451 -25.44 12.92 2.67
C VAL A 451 -25.59 11.85 1.59
N SER A 452 -24.49 11.57 0.89
CA SER A 452 -24.42 10.60 -0.20
C SER A 452 -23.70 9.34 0.23
N GLU A 453 -24.22 8.18 -0.18
CA GLU A 453 -23.62 6.86 0.08
C GLU A 453 -22.87 6.38 -1.16
N ILE A 454 -21.54 6.28 -1.08
CA ILE A 454 -20.68 5.90 -2.20
C ILE A 454 -20.18 4.47 -1.98
N ARG A 455 -20.61 3.53 -2.85
CA ARG A 455 -20.25 2.10 -2.79
C ARG A 455 -19.60 1.63 -4.11
N PRO A 456 -18.31 1.91 -4.36
CA PRO A 456 -17.61 1.48 -5.58
C PRO A 456 -17.41 -0.04 -5.60
N PRO A 457 -17.48 -0.73 -6.74
CA PRO A 457 -17.29 -2.18 -6.78
C PRO A 457 -15.86 -2.59 -6.40
N GLY A 458 -15.78 -3.77 -5.78
CA GLY A 458 -14.54 -4.43 -5.35
C GLY A 458 -14.84 -5.65 -4.49
N MET A 459 -14.07 -6.72 -4.70
CA MET A 459 -14.09 -7.94 -3.88
C MET A 459 -13.35 -7.70 -2.55
N VAL A 460 -13.69 -8.43 -1.49
CA VAL A 460 -12.88 -8.48 -0.25
C VAL A 460 -11.49 -9.07 -0.52
N VAL A 461 -10.49 -8.59 0.21
CA VAL A 461 -9.11 -9.08 0.13
C VAL A 461 -9.02 -10.49 0.71
N GLY A 462 -8.17 -11.35 0.14
CA GLY A 462 -7.91 -12.71 0.63
C GLY A 462 -8.78 -13.79 -0.01
N MET A 463 -9.92 -13.43 -0.62
CA MET A 463 -10.87 -14.40 -1.17
C MET A 463 -10.43 -15.02 -2.50
N LYS A 464 -9.80 -14.24 -3.40
CA LYS A 464 -9.23 -14.72 -4.69
C LYS A 464 -8.00 -13.88 -5.07
N GLY A 465 -6.94 -14.52 -5.55
CA GLY A 465 -5.73 -13.84 -6.03
C GLY A 465 -5.80 -13.36 -7.49
N GLY A 466 -4.83 -12.53 -7.90
CA GLY A 466 -4.57 -12.22 -9.30
C GLY A 466 -5.66 -11.42 -10.02
N GLN A 467 -5.84 -11.67 -11.32
CA GLN A 467 -6.63 -10.80 -12.20
C GLN A 467 -8.10 -10.67 -11.78
N THR A 468 -8.72 -11.74 -11.27
CA THR A 468 -10.11 -11.72 -10.78
C THR A 468 -10.37 -10.68 -9.69
N PHE A 469 -9.39 -10.44 -8.81
CA PHE A 469 -9.48 -9.41 -7.80
C PHE A 469 -9.22 -8.02 -8.41
N ARG A 470 -8.19 -7.91 -9.25
CA ARG A 470 -7.79 -6.68 -9.94
C ARG A 470 -8.92 -6.09 -10.80
N ASP A 471 -9.64 -6.94 -11.55
CA ASP A 471 -10.80 -6.56 -12.37
C ASP A 471 -12.04 -6.19 -11.55
N SER A 472 -12.10 -6.58 -10.27
CA SER A 472 -13.23 -6.25 -9.39
C SER A 472 -13.18 -4.81 -8.86
N LEU A 473 -11.97 -4.25 -8.72
CA LEU A 473 -11.74 -2.95 -8.09
C LEU A 473 -12.05 -1.79 -9.04
N LYS A 474 -12.81 -0.80 -8.57
CA LYS A 474 -12.94 0.51 -9.22
C LYS A 474 -12.36 1.62 -8.36
N VAL A 475 -11.41 2.38 -8.91
CA VAL A 475 -10.95 3.63 -8.31
C VAL A 475 -11.99 4.72 -8.55
N GLU A 476 -12.46 5.36 -7.48
CA GLU A 476 -13.20 6.61 -7.57
C GLU A 476 -12.29 7.81 -7.32
N THR A 477 -12.84 8.99 -7.60
CA THR A 477 -12.16 10.27 -7.42
C THR A 477 -13.18 11.27 -6.89
N THR A 478 -13.00 11.70 -5.65
CA THR A 478 -13.94 12.53 -4.90
C THR A 478 -13.29 13.88 -4.59
N ARG A 479 -13.87 14.97 -5.11
CA ARG A 479 -13.41 16.34 -4.87
C ARG A 479 -14.11 16.93 -3.67
N LEU A 480 -13.35 17.62 -2.83
CA LEU A 480 -13.80 18.15 -1.54
C LEU A 480 -13.90 19.68 -1.60
N ARG A 481 -15.00 20.22 -1.10
CA ARG A 481 -15.16 21.67 -0.83
C ARG A 481 -14.91 21.94 0.65
N SER A 482 -14.70 23.22 1.00
CA SER A 482 -14.71 23.66 2.40
C SER A 482 -16.00 23.19 3.09
N GLY A 483 -15.86 22.62 4.29
CA GLY A 483 -16.90 21.94 5.06
C GLY A 483 -17.11 20.46 4.73
N ASP A 484 -16.89 20.01 3.48
CA ASP A 484 -17.28 18.67 3.04
C ASP A 484 -16.60 17.58 3.89
N THR A 485 -17.38 16.55 4.26
CA THR A 485 -16.97 15.51 5.22
C THR A 485 -17.02 14.12 4.59
N PHE A 486 -15.90 13.39 4.65
CA PHE A 486 -15.72 12.03 4.17
C PHE A 486 -15.61 11.09 5.38
N LEU A 487 -16.58 10.20 5.56
CA LEU A 487 -16.67 9.28 6.70
C LEU A 487 -16.57 7.82 6.25
N LEU A 488 -15.72 7.07 6.95
CA LEU A 488 -15.55 5.62 6.87
C LEU A 488 -15.92 4.99 8.22
N TYR A 489 -16.53 3.80 8.19
CA TYR A 489 -17.03 3.11 9.38
C TYR A 489 -17.07 1.58 9.17
N THR A 490 -16.78 0.79 10.20
CA THR A 490 -16.96 -0.67 10.19
C THR A 490 -18.39 -1.06 10.58
N ASP A 491 -18.79 -2.28 10.21
CA ASP A 491 -20.16 -2.80 10.29
C ASP A 491 -20.64 -2.99 11.73
N GLY A 492 -19.73 -3.16 12.70
CA GLY A 492 -20.06 -3.10 14.12
C GLY A 492 -20.78 -1.81 14.58
N ILE A 493 -20.74 -0.72 13.81
CA ILE A 493 -21.62 0.45 14.02
C ILE A 493 -23.07 0.18 13.61
N THR A 494 -23.29 -0.44 12.45
CA THR A 494 -24.61 -0.66 11.87
C THR A 494 -25.30 -1.91 12.38
N GLU A 495 -24.54 -2.97 12.66
CA GLU A 495 -25.01 -4.24 13.25
C GLU A 495 -25.05 -4.18 14.80
N MET A 496 -24.58 -3.06 15.40
CA MET A 496 -24.79 -2.78 16.82
C MET A 496 -26.28 -2.89 17.13
N SER A 497 -26.67 -3.89 17.92
CA SER A 497 -28.07 -4.18 18.17
C SER A 497 -28.48 -3.92 19.61
N ASN A 498 -29.72 -3.48 19.82
CA ASN A 498 -30.25 -3.14 21.13
C ASN A 498 -30.69 -4.38 21.95
N ALA A 499 -31.28 -4.15 23.12
CA ALA A 499 -31.78 -5.19 24.03
C ALA A 499 -32.96 -6.00 23.45
N GLN A 500 -33.66 -5.46 22.45
CA GLN A 500 -34.75 -6.10 21.70
C GLN A 500 -34.21 -6.94 20.53
N GLY A 501 -32.93 -6.81 20.19
CA GLY A 501 -32.29 -7.47 19.05
C GLY A 501 -32.38 -6.69 17.74
N GLU A 502 -32.89 -5.47 17.74
CA GLU A 502 -32.95 -4.59 16.56
C GLU A 502 -31.57 -3.97 16.31
N GLU A 503 -31.11 -3.96 15.06
CA GLU A 503 -29.84 -3.35 14.63
C GLU A 503 -29.93 -1.82 14.54
N PHE A 504 -28.79 -1.13 14.58
CA PHE A 504 -28.70 0.33 14.47
C PHE A 504 -28.94 0.82 13.03
N GLU A 505 -28.59 0.02 12.03
CA GLU A 505 -28.79 0.25 10.59
C GLU A 505 -28.09 1.49 10.00
N ALA A 506 -27.85 1.46 8.69
CA ALA A 506 -27.24 2.58 7.96
C ALA A 506 -28.13 3.84 7.92
N GLU A 507 -29.45 3.72 8.10
CA GLU A 507 -30.37 4.87 8.11
C GLU A 507 -30.13 5.77 9.31
N ARG A 508 -30.07 5.20 10.53
CA ARG A 508 -29.81 5.97 11.76
C ARG A 508 -28.43 6.62 11.71
N LEU A 509 -27.41 5.94 11.17
CA LEU A 509 -26.08 6.53 10.94
C LEU A 509 -26.15 7.74 9.99
N ARG A 510 -26.82 7.61 8.82
CA ARG A 510 -26.98 8.72 7.86
C ARG A 510 -27.75 9.89 8.47
N GLU A 511 -28.78 9.65 9.27
CA GLU A 511 -29.52 10.69 10.00
C GLU A 511 -28.66 11.47 11.00
N ILE A 512 -27.64 10.84 11.61
CA ILE A 512 -26.72 11.51 12.55
C ILE A 512 -25.73 12.36 11.77
N VAL A 513 -25.14 11.77 10.73
CA VAL A 513 -24.19 12.42 9.83
C VAL A 513 -24.79 13.68 9.21
N ALA A 514 -26.05 13.63 8.74
CA ALA A 514 -26.77 14.77 8.18
C ALA A 514 -26.98 15.93 9.17
N ARG A 515 -27.06 15.64 10.49
CA ARG A 515 -27.32 16.65 11.53
C ARG A 515 -26.04 17.18 12.19
N CYS A 516 -24.99 16.36 12.28
CA CYS A 516 -23.85 16.63 13.16
C CYS A 516 -22.55 16.95 12.42
N ALA A 517 -22.42 16.61 11.12
CA ALA A 517 -21.17 16.81 10.39
C ALA A 517 -20.69 18.27 10.32
N ALA A 518 -21.60 19.25 10.42
CA ALA A 518 -21.27 20.67 10.48
C ALA A 518 -20.49 21.08 11.75
N GLY A 519 -20.47 20.24 12.80
CA GLY A 519 -19.60 20.41 13.97
C GLY A 519 -18.15 19.98 13.76
N GLY A 520 -17.83 19.42 12.59
CA GLY A 520 -16.51 18.88 12.27
C GLY A 520 -16.29 17.43 12.77
N PRO A 521 -15.14 16.82 12.45
CA PRO A 521 -14.92 15.37 12.62
C PRO A 521 -15.06 14.87 14.07
N GLU A 522 -14.46 15.55 15.05
CA GLU A 522 -14.47 15.09 16.45
C GLU A 522 -15.87 15.13 17.07
N GLU A 523 -16.65 16.19 16.80
CA GLU A 523 -18.05 16.29 17.24
C GLU A 523 -18.90 15.23 16.53
N LEU A 524 -18.75 15.07 15.21
CA LEU A 524 -19.46 14.06 14.44
C LEU A 524 -19.23 12.64 14.98
N LEU A 525 -17.98 12.24 15.21
CA LEU A 525 -17.68 10.90 15.73
C LEU A 525 -18.22 10.71 17.15
N THR A 526 -18.17 11.75 17.99
CA THR A 526 -18.72 11.71 19.36
C THR A 526 -20.26 11.57 19.34
N GLN A 527 -20.94 12.34 18.49
CA GLN A 527 -22.40 12.25 18.29
C GLN A 527 -22.87 10.90 17.72
N ILE A 528 -22.06 10.26 16.87
CA ILE A 528 -22.31 8.88 16.43
C ILE A 528 -22.20 7.95 17.65
N MET A 529 -21.06 7.99 18.35
CA MET A 529 -20.80 7.07 19.47
C MET A 529 -21.81 7.19 20.61
N ASP A 530 -22.20 8.40 21.02
CA ASP A 530 -23.17 8.57 22.10
C ASP A 530 -24.57 8.06 21.76
N ARG A 531 -24.96 8.10 20.47
CA ARG A 531 -26.24 7.55 20.01
C ARG A 531 -26.18 6.03 19.85
N VAL A 532 -25.05 5.49 19.41
CA VAL A 532 -24.78 4.04 19.39
C VAL A 532 -24.78 3.47 20.82
N ARG A 533 -24.13 4.15 21.79
CA ARG A 533 -24.20 3.85 23.24
C ARG A 533 -25.65 3.82 23.73
N HIS A 534 -26.41 4.89 23.46
CA HIS A 534 -27.78 5.04 23.94
C HIS A 534 -28.73 3.98 23.35
N PHE A 535 -28.57 3.65 22.06
CA PHE A 535 -29.37 2.61 21.39
C PHE A 535 -29.05 1.20 21.91
N ARG A 536 -27.77 0.85 22.02
CA ARG A 536 -27.30 -0.44 22.55
C ARG A 536 -27.71 -0.65 24.02
N GLY A 537 -27.63 0.43 24.81
CA GLY A 537 -27.81 0.38 26.26
C GLY A 537 -26.79 -0.54 26.94
N THR A 538 -27.29 -1.41 27.82
CA THR A 538 -26.50 -2.34 28.65
C THR A 538 -26.11 -3.64 27.95
N LYS A 539 -26.52 -3.88 26.70
CA LYS A 539 -26.06 -5.06 25.94
C LYS A 539 -24.54 -4.97 25.72
N PRO A 540 -23.79 -6.08 25.84
CA PRO A 540 -22.40 -6.12 25.40
C PRO A 540 -22.22 -5.69 23.94
N VAL A 541 -21.03 -5.18 23.62
CA VAL A 541 -20.61 -4.98 22.23
C VAL A 541 -20.45 -6.36 21.57
N GLY A 542 -21.04 -6.53 20.39
CA GLY A 542 -21.00 -7.80 19.65
C GLY A 542 -19.84 -7.92 18.66
N ASP A 543 -19.34 -6.79 18.15
CA ASP A 543 -18.28 -6.73 17.13
C ASP A 543 -17.47 -5.44 17.26
N ASP A 544 -16.27 -5.40 16.65
CA ASP A 544 -15.36 -4.26 16.72
C ASP A 544 -15.97 -2.98 16.10
N VAL A 545 -15.62 -1.81 16.65
CA VAL A 545 -16.12 -0.52 16.19
C VAL A 545 -14.98 0.44 15.84
N THR A 546 -14.89 0.79 14.55
CA THR A 546 -13.94 1.78 14.02
C THR A 546 -14.65 2.83 13.19
N LEU A 547 -14.29 4.10 13.43
CA LEU A 547 -14.70 5.25 12.63
C LEU A 547 -13.47 6.06 12.21
N LEU A 548 -13.46 6.55 10.97
CA LEU A 548 -12.48 7.52 10.47
C LEU A 548 -13.21 8.61 9.68
N ALA A 549 -13.15 9.85 10.19
CA ALA A 549 -13.70 11.03 9.54
C ALA A 549 -12.59 11.96 9.06
N LEU A 550 -12.79 12.56 7.89
CA LEU A 550 -11.97 13.62 7.29
C LEU A 550 -12.89 14.77 6.87
N ALA A 551 -12.61 15.99 7.33
CA ALA A 551 -13.25 17.21 6.84
C ALA A 551 -12.23 18.20 6.28
N VAL A 552 -12.70 19.12 5.43
CA VAL A 552 -11.89 20.19 4.82
C VAL A 552 -12.30 21.55 5.35
N GLU A 553 -11.31 22.41 5.57
CA GLU A 553 -11.49 23.82 5.96
C GLU A 553 -11.62 24.76 4.74
#